data_AF-A0A0M6XUL5-F1
#
_entry.id   AF-A0A0M6XUL5-F1
#
_cell.length_a   1.000
_cell.length_b   1.000
_cell.length_c   1.000
_cell.angle_alpha   90.00
_cell.angle_beta   90.00
_cell.angle_gamma   90.00
#
_symmetry.space_group_name_H-M   'P 1'
#
loop_
_entity.id
_entity.type
_entity.pdbx_description
1 polymer ?
#
loop_
_entity_poly.entity_id
_entity_poly.type
_entity_poly.pdbx_seq_one_letter_code
_entity_poly.pdbx_strand_id
1 'polypeptide(L)'
;MSDGPRPVLHVVAGPNGSGKSTLTAGGALGAGRIIDPDAIARRIDPKRPEAASVAAGREAIRQQSDAIAARESFTVETTLSGARTMKLMDEAGEAGFRVELHYVSTGDARMNVGRVASRVEQGGHHVPTEDVLRRFARSTENLPRAIAKADSATLYDSSGPAYTRPVADLDREGFAFTETAPAWAKQAAGDAARIWKAEAATVKEESAAMMREAEADHAQGNITAEELADLREFQATRDSQADRDGPGGLRE
;
A
#
# COMPACT_ATOMS: atom_id res chain seq x y z
N MET A 1 -8.57 -25.88 -4.37
CA MET A 1 -8.26 -24.43 -4.47
C MET A 1 -9.53 -23.76 -4.99
N SER A 2 -10.07 -22.78 -4.28
CA SER A 2 -11.32 -22.11 -4.66
C SER A 2 -11.07 -21.30 -5.93
N ASP A 3 -11.69 -21.72 -7.04
CA ASP A 3 -11.57 -21.14 -8.40
C ASP A 3 -12.40 -19.85 -8.58
N GLY A 4 -12.40 -18.99 -7.55
CA GLY A 4 -13.13 -17.72 -7.52
C GLY A 4 -12.17 -16.52 -7.54
N PRO A 5 -12.63 -15.33 -7.98
CA PRO A 5 -11.77 -14.15 -8.00
C PRO A 5 -11.26 -13.82 -6.59
N ARG A 6 -9.96 -13.49 -6.47
CA ARG A 6 -9.35 -13.07 -5.20
C ARG A 6 -10.09 -11.81 -4.68
N PRO A 7 -10.45 -11.74 -3.39
CA PRO A 7 -11.00 -10.51 -2.83
C PRO A 7 -9.94 -9.40 -2.87
N VAL A 8 -10.38 -8.16 -2.94
CA VAL A 8 -9.51 -7.00 -3.16
C VAL A 8 -9.58 -6.05 -1.97
N LEU A 9 -8.42 -5.67 -1.45
CA LEU A 9 -8.26 -4.55 -0.54
C LEU A 9 -7.82 -3.33 -1.36
N HIS A 10 -8.69 -2.35 -1.51
CA HIS A 10 -8.32 -1.05 -2.07
C HIS A 10 -7.84 -0.12 -0.96
N VAL A 11 -6.58 0.33 -1.04
CA VAL A 11 -5.99 1.27 -0.09
C VAL A 11 -5.95 2.66 -0.73
N VAL A 12 -6.89 3.53 -0.38
CA VAL A 12 -6.88 4.92 -0.85
C VAL A 12 -6.08 5.77 0.13
N ALA A 13 -4.88 6.11 -0.28
CA ALA A 13 -3.85 6.71 0.56
C ALA A 13 -3.43 8.10 0.08
N GLY A 14 -2.85 8.88 0.99
CA GLY A 14 -2.33 10.21 0.71
C GLY A 14 -2.65 11.25 1.77
N PRO A 15 -1.91 12.36 1.83
CA PRO A 15 -2.03 13.33 2.92
C PRO A 15 -3.40 14.00 3.02
N ASN A 16 -3.69 14.63 4.17
CA ASN A 16 -4.87 15.49 4.29
C ASN A 16 -4.83 16.59 3.20
N GLY A 17 -5.97 16.93 2.61
CA GLY A 17 -6.04 17.94 1.54
C GLY A 17 -5.63 17.46 0.13
N SER A 18 -5.17 16.21 -0.03
CA SER A 18 -4.70 15.74 -1.33
C SER A 18 -5.80 15.41 -2.36
N GLY A 19 -7.06 15.27 -1.94
CA GLY A 19 -8.17 14.94 -2.84
C GLY A 19 -8.53 13.46 -2.94
N LYS A 20 -8.11 12.62 -1.97
CA LYS A 20 -8.50 11.19 -1.87
C LYS A 20 -10.00 10.94 -2.05
N SER A 21 -10.83 11.73 -1.37
CA SER A 21 -12.28 11.53 -1.38
C SER A 21 -12.92 11.77 -2.75
N THR A 22 -12.26 12.52 -3.64
CA THR A 22 -12.68 12.67 -5.04
C THR A 22 -12.56 11.34 -5.79
N LEU A 23 -11.53 10.54 -5.48
CA LEU A 23 -11.32 9.23 -6.10
C LEU A 23 -12.34 8.20 -5.60
N THR A 24 -12.63 8.19 -4.29
CA THR A 24 -13.62 7.25 -3.71
C THR A 24 -15.06 7.62 -4.07
N ALA A 25 -15.40 8.91 -4.13
CA ALA A 25 -16.75 9.36 -4.50
C ALA A 25 -17.10 9.10 -5.97
N GLY A 26 -16.09 9.03 -6.86
CA GLY A 26 -16.29 8.79 -8.29
C GLY A 26 -16.67 7.36 -8.67
N GLY A 27 -16.73 6.42 -7.71
CA GLY A 27 -17.06 5.01 -7.96
C GLY A 27 -15.98 4.24 -8.74
N ALA A 28 -14.82 4.86 -9.00
CA ALA A 28 -13.73 4.28 -9.78
C ALA A 28 -13.13 3.00 -9.18
N LEU A 29 -13.32 2.80 -7.87
CA LEU A 29 -12.80 1.66 -7.11
C LEU A 29 -13.85 0.57 -6.84
N GLY A 30 -15.00 0.63 -7.53
CA GLY A 30 -16.10 -0.31 -7.37
C GLY A 30 -17.05 0.01 -6.20
N ALA A 31 -18.15 -0.74 -6.10
CA ALA A 31 -19.23 -0.54 -5.13
C ALA A 31 -18.98 -1.19 -3.75
N GLY A 32 -17.71 -1.41 -3.39
CA GLY A 32 -17.32 -2.10 -2.15
C GLY A 32 -17.55 -1.26 -0.89
N ARG A 33 -17.52 -1.92 0.27
CA ARG A 33 -17.59 -1.26 1.59
C ARG A 33 -16.39 -0.32 1.78
N ILE A 34 -16.64 0.97 2.01
CA ILE A 34 -15.61 1.94 2.38
C ILE A 34 -15.53 2.04 3.90
N ILE A 35 -14.36 1.76 4.46
CA ILE A 35 -14.05 1.88 5.88
C ILE A 35 -13.19 3.13 6.08
N ASP A 36 -13.84 4.24 6.43
CA ASP A 36 -13.21 5.52 6.73
C ASP A 36 -13.41 5.88 8.22
N PRO A 37 -12.33 5.94 9.03
CA PRO A 37 -12.41 6.37 10.43
C PRO A 37 -13.08 7.75 10.61
N ASP A 38 -12.90 8.69 9.68
CA ASP A 38 -13.50 10.02 9.78
C ASP A 38 -15.02 9.95 9.55
N ALA A 39 -15.49 9.14 8.58
CA ALA A 39 -16.91 8.87 8.39
C ALA A 39 -17.54 8.12 9.58
N ILE A 40 -16.82 7.16 10.15
CA ILE A 40 -17.26 6.44 11.35
C ILE A 40 -17.36 7.41 12.54
N ALA A 41 -16.38 8.29 12.73
CA ALA A 41 -16.39 9.29 13.79
C ALA A 41 -17.59 10.23 13.67
N ARG A 42 -17.88 10.74 12.45
CA ARG A 42 -19.07 11.57 12.17
C ARG A 42 -20.38 10.84 12.45
N ARG A 43 -20.43 9.52 12.27
CA ARG A 43 -21.61 8.70 12.58
C ARG A 43 -21.78 8.47 14.08
N ILE A 44 -20.66 8.31 14.82
CA ILE A 44 -20.67 8.11 16.27
C ILE A 44 -21.07 9.40 17.00
N ASP A 45 -20.41 10.51 16.69
CA ASP A 45 -20.72 11.82 17.25
C ASP A 45 -20.73 12.88 16.12
N PRO A 46 -21.90 13.17 15.53
CA PRO A 46 -22.01 14.17 14.47
C PRO A 46 -21.64 15.58 14.90
N LYS A 47 -21.76 15.89 16.20
CA LYS A 47 -21.49 17.24 16.74
C LYS A 47 -20.03 17.42 17.10
N ARG A 48 -19.37 16.34 17.54
CA ARG A 48 -17.96 16.32 17.97
C ARG A 48 -17.22 15.07 17.46
N PRO A 49 -17.02 14.93 16.14
CA PRO A 49 -16.36 13.75 15.57
C PRO A 49 -14.94 13.53 16.13
N GLU A 50 -14.23 14.60 16.47
CA GLU A 50 -12.89 14.53 17.06
C GLU A 50 -12.88 13.80 18.41
N ALA A 51 -13.93 13.97 19.21
CA ALA A 51 -14.08 13.26 20.49
C ALA A 51 -14.30 11.75 20.29
N ALA A 52 -14.85 11.36 19.14
CA ALA A 52 -15.10 9.96 18.78
C ALA A 52 -13.90 9.28 18.08
N SER A 53 -12.78 9.99 17.84
CA SER A 53 -11.67 9.49 17.02
C SER A 53 -11.12 8.13 17.47
N VAL A 54 -10.97 7.91 18.78
CA VAL A 54 -10.48 6.62 19.33
C VAL A 54 -11.49 5.50 19.11
N ALA A 55 -12.78 5.75 19.37
CA ALA A 55 -13.84 4.77 19.17
C ALA A 55 -13.99 4.43 17.68
N ALA A 56 -13.93 5.44 16.82
CA ALA A 56 -13.97 5.28 15.38
C ALA A 56 -12.79 4.48 14.84
N GLY A 57 -11.58 4.72 15.35
CA GLY A 57 -10.39 3.93 15.00
C GLY A 57 -10.53 2.45 15.37
N ARG A 58 -11.06 2.15 16.58
CA ARG A 58 -11.33 0.76 17.01
C ARG A 58 -12.38 0.09 16.13
N GLU A 59 -13.45 0.81 15.80
CA GLU A 59 -14.52 0.30 14.94
C GLU A 59 -14.04 0.09 13.50
N ALA A 60 -13.18 0.96 12.97
CA ALA A 60 -12.56 0.77 11.65
C ALA A 60 -11.70 -0.50 11.63
N ILE A 61 -10.89 -0.74 12.66
CA ILE A 61 -10.07 -1.95 12.78
C ILE A 61 -10.96 -3.19 12.84
N ARG A 62 -12.04 -3.15 13.62
CA ARG A 62 -13.00 -4.25 13.71
C ARG A 62 -13.63 -4.57 12.36
N GLN A 63 -14.11 -3.56 11.62
CA GLN A 63 -14.69 -3.75 10.29
C GLN A 63 -13.67 -4.30 9.27
N GLN A 64 -12.40 -3.91 9.37
CA GLN A 64 -11.33 -4.44 8.52
C GLN A 64 -11.10 -5.94 8.80
N SER A 65 -11.00 -6.31 10.08
CA SER A 65 -10.85 -7.71 10.48
C SER A 65 -12.06 -8.56 10.07
N ASP A 66 -13.27 -8.03 10.21
CA ASP A 66 -14.50 -8.72 9.77
C ASP A 66 -14.49 -8.95 8.25
N ALA A 67 -14.08 -7.95 7.46
CA ALA A 67 -14.03 -8.07 6.00
C ALA A 67 -12.98 -9.10 5.55
N ILE A 68 -11.81 -9.13 6.20
CA ILE A 68 -10.77 -10.14 5.94
C ILE A 68 -11.31 -11.55 6.28
N ALA A 69 -11.94 -11.72 7.44
CA ALA A 69 -12.49 -13.00 7.86
C ALA A 69 -13.62 -13.49 6.93
N ALA A 70 -14.46 -12.57 6.45
CA ALA A 70 -15.53 -12.86 5.50
C ALA A 70 -15.07 -13.03 4.04
N ARG A 71 -13.78 -12.77 3.74
CA ARG A 71 -13.23 -12.71 2.38
C ARG A 71 -14.00 -11.73 1.47
N GLU A 72 -14.45 -10.62 2.02
CA GLU A 72 -15.19 -9.58 1.29
C GLU A 72 -14.23 -8.47 0.84
N SER A 73 -14.28 -8.06 -0.43
CA SER A 73 -13.52 -6.91 -0.91
C SER A 73 -13.95 -5.62 -0.20
N PHE A 74 -12.98 -4.78 0.16
CA PHE A 74 -13.25 -3.53 0.88
C PHE A 74 -12.22 -2.45 0.55
N THR A 75 -12.61 -1.21 0.83
CA THR A 75 -11.78 -0.02 0.63
C THR A 75 -11.47 0.62 1.96
N VAL A 76 -10.24 1.06 2.16
CA VAL A 76 -9.85 1.89 3.31
C VAL A 76 -9.35 3.25 2.84
N GLU A 77 -9.75 4.31 3.54
CA GLU A 77 -9.14 5.64 3.39
C GLU A 77 -8.12 5.87 4.50
N THR A 78 -6.95 6.39 4.13
CA THR A 78 -5.86 6.62 5.08
C THR A 78 -4.97 7.78 4.66
N THR A 79 -4.33 8.41 5.64
CA THR A 79 -3.27 9.40 5.38
C THR A 79 -1.92 8.76 5.08
N LEU A 80 -1.80 7.43 5.22
CA LEU A 80 -0.54 6.68 5.15
C LEU A 80 0.55 7.20 6.11
N SER A 81 0.18 7.97 7.14
CA SER A 81 1.14 8.61 8.04
C SER A 81 1.51 7.77 9.27
N GLY A 82 1.02 6.54 9.37
CA GLY A 82 1.20 5.65 10.52
C GLY A 82 1.33 4.19 10.10
N ALA A 83 1.75 3.33 11.04
CA ALA A 83 2.12 1.94 10.75
C ALA A 83 0.93 1.00 10.51
N ARG A 84 -0.29 1.35 10.96
CA ARG A 84 -1.46 0.46 10.90
C ARG A 84 -1.82 0.04 9.48
N THR A 85 -1.75 0.95 8.51
CA THR A 85 -2.06 0.65 7.10
C THR A 85 -1.09 -0.40 6.55
N MET A 86 0.20 -0.27 6.83
CA MET A 86 1.19 -1.27 6.40
C MET A 86 0.85 -2.65 6.95
N LYS A 87 0.52 -2.72 8.24
CA LYS A 87 0.10 -3.98 8.87
C LYS A 87 -1.17 -4.54 8.24
N LEU A 88 -2.13 -3.69 7.86
CA LEU A 88 -3.36 -4.12 7.19
C LEU A 88 -3.06 -4.73 5.81
N MET A 89 -2.13 -4.13 5.05
CA MET A 89 -1.71 -4.63 3.75
C MET A 89 -1.08 -6.02 3.89
N ASP A 90 -0.23 -6.21 4.91
CA ASP A 90 0.36 -7.51 5.23
C ASP A 90 -0.72 -8.53 5.64
N GLU A 91 -1.59 -8.19 6.60
CA GLU A 91 -2.70 -9.03 7.08
C GLU A 91 -3.64 -9.48 5.93
N ALA A 92 -3.94 -8.57 4.99
CA ALA A 92 -4.79 -8.87 3.85
C ALA A 92 -4.07 -9.76 2.82
N GLY A 93 -2.80 -9.47 2.50
CA GLY A 93 -1.98 -10.28 1.61
C GLY A 93 -1.82 -11.71 2.12
N GLU A 94 -1.53 -11.89 3.41
CA GLU A 94 -1.47 -13.20 4.08
C GLU A 94 -2.81 -13.95 4.03
N ALA A 95 -3.94 -13.25 4.07
CA ALA A 95 -5.28 -13.82 3.90
C ALA A 95 -5.65 -14.13 2.42
N GLY A 96 -4.75 -13.84 1.48
CA GLY A 96 -4.92 -14.10 0.05
C GLY A 96 -5.76 -13.05 -0.68
N PHE A 97 -5.82 -11.82 -0.16
CA PHE A 97 -6.36 -10.68 -0.89
C PHE A 97 -5.37 -10.19 -1.95
N ARG A 98 -5.90 -9.56 -3.00
CA ARG A 98 -5.12 -8.65 -3.84
C ARG A 98 -5.14 -7.28 -3.19
N VAL A 99 -3.97 -6.67 -2.98
CA VAL A 99 -3.81 -5.34 -2.39
C VAL A 99 -3.54 -4.33 -3.50
N GLU A 100 -4.47 -3.39 -3.68
CA GLU A 100 -4.36 -2.33 -4.68
C GLU A 100 -4.22 -0.96 -4.00
N LEU A 101 -3.08 -0.32 -4.19
CA LEU A 101 -2.78 1.01 -3.63
C LEU A 101 -3.21 2.11 -4.59
N HIS A 102 -3.97 3.07 -4.08
CA HIS A 102 -4.40 4.26 -4.81
C HIS A 102 -3.89 5.48 -4.07
N TYR A 103 -2.74 6.03 -4.48
CA TYR A 103 -2.08 7.11 -3.74
C TYR A 103 -2.30 8.47 -4.39
N VAL A 104 -2.95 9.38 -3.66
CA VAL A 104 -3.26 10.73 -4.14
C VAL A 104 -2.42 11.76 -3.39
N SER A 105 -1.62 12.54 -4.12
CA SER A 105 -0.83 13.63 -3.52
C SER A 105 -0.87 14.91 -4.35
N THR A 106 -0.49 16.00 -3.70
CA THR A 106 -0.04 17.23 -4.35
C THR A 106 1.48 17.27 -4.35
N GLY A 107 2.06 18.11 -5.20
CA GLY A 107 3.51 18.38 -5.24
C GLY A 107 4.00 19.25 -4.08
N ASP A 108 3.10 19.82 -3.27
CA ASP A 108 3.46 20.71 -2.16
C ASP A 108 2.46 20.59 -0.99
N ALA A 109 2.98 20.41 0.22
CA ALA A 109 2.20 20.34 1.45
C ALA A 109 1.44 21.64 1.75
N ARG A 110 1.94 22.80 1.31
CA ARG A 110 1.27 24.10 1.48
C ARG A 110 -0.05 24.17 0.70
N MET A 111 -0.13 23.50 -0.46
CA MET A 111 -1.39 23.40 -1.20
C MET A 111 -2.44 22.63 -0.40
N ASN A 112 -2.02 21.58 0.32
CA ASN A 112 -2.91 20.81 1.16
C ASN A 112 -3.40 21.61 2.36
N VAL A 113 -2.54 22.42 2.98
CA VAL A 113 -2.93 23.35 4.05
C VAL A 113 -4.00 24.33 3.54
N GLY A 114 -3.78 24.96 2.39
CA GLY A 114 -4.75 25.87 1.78
C GLY A 114 -6.09 25.20 1.46
N ARG A 115 -6.06 23.96 0.95
CA ARG A 115 -7.27 23.16 0.69
C ARG A 115 -8.03 22.79 1.96
N VAL A 116 -7.33 22.43 3.03
CA VAL A 116 -7.96 22.14 4.33
C VAL A 116 -8.60 23.40 4.88
N ALA A 117 -7.91 24.54 4.84
CA ALA A 117 -8.46 25.83 5.28
C ALA A 117 -9.74 26.20 4.51
N SER A 118 -9.70 26.15 3.18
CA SER A 118 -10.88 26.45 2.35
C SER A 118 -12.06 25.51 2.62
N ARG A 119 -11.79 24.22 2.87
CA ARG A 119 -12.84 23.25 3.23
C ARG A 119 -13.44 23.56 4.61
N VAL A 120 -12.65 24.04 5.56
CA VAL A 120 -13.14 24.44 6.90
C VAL A 120 -14.07 25.66 6.78
N GLU A 121 -13.72 26.63 5.93
CA GLU A 121 -14.59 27.78 5.63
C GLU A 121 -15.94 27.34 5.04
N GLN A 122 -15.98 26.21 4.34
CA GLN A 122 -17.19 25.60 3.77
C GLN A 122 -17.90 24.64 4.75
N GLY A 123 -17.51 24.59 6.03
CA GLY A 123 -18.13 23.77 7.07
C GLY A 123 -17.59 22.35 7.19
N GLY A 124 -16.46 22.03 6.55
CA GLY A 124 -15.80 20.73 6.68
C GLY A 124 -14.91 20.59 7.92
N HIS A 125 -14.32 19.39 8.10
CA HIS A 125 -13.51 19.08 9.28
C HIS A 125 -12.17 19.81 9.31
N HIS A 126 -11.88 20.45 10.44
CA HIS A 126 -10.62 21.12 10.75
C HIS A 126 -9.52 20.13 11.12
N VAL A 127 -8.35 20.30 10.51
CA VAL A 127 -7.12 19.59 10.87
C VAL A 127 -6.03 20.64 11.10
N PRO A 128 -5.33 20.63 12.25
CA PRO A 128 -4.26 21.59 12.52
C PRO A 128 -3.20 21.59 11.41
N THR A 129 -2.68 22.78 11.07
CA THR A 129 -1.67 22.94 10.00
C THR A 129 -0.44 22.07 10.25
N GLU A 130 0.04 22.01 11.49
CA GLU A 130 1.19 21.21 11.90
C GLU A 130 0.94 19.73 11.65
N ASP A 131 -0.29 19.26 11.87
CA ASP A 131 -0.69 17.88 11.58
C ASP A 131 -0.75 17.61 10.08
N VAL A 132 -1.24 18.55 9.27
CA VAL A 132 -1.23 18.42 7.80
C VAL A 132 0.20 18.27 7.29
N LEU A 133 1.12 19.14 7.73
CA LEU A 133 2.53 19.11 7.32
C LEU A 133 3.23 17.83 7.78
N ARG A 134 3.06 17.45 9.05
CA ARG A 134 3.65 16.23 9.62
C ARG A 134 3.13 14.98 8.93
N ARG A 135 1.83 14.90 8.64
CA ARG A 135 1.23 13.75 7.93
C ARG A 135 1.64 13.72 6.48
N PHE A 136 1.84 14.87 5.82
CA PHE A 136 2.41 14.93 4.47
C PHE A 136 3.80 14.30 4.42
N ALA A 137 4.72 14.74 5.27
CA ALA A 137 6.07 14.20 5.31
C ALA A 137 6.06 12.67 5.53
N ARG A 138 5.36 12.20 6.56
CA ARG A 138 5.26 10.76 6.87
C ARG A 138 4.56 9.96 5.77
N SER A 139 3.54 10.51 5.13
CA SER A 139 2.83 9.85 4.02
C SER A 139 3.79 9.60 2.87
N THR A 140 4.57 10.61 2.50
CA THR A 140 5.56 10.52 1.43
C THR A 140 6.70 9.57 1.78
N GLU A 141 7.20 9.61 3.02
CA GLU A 141 8.22 8.66 3.51
C GLU A 141 7.74 7.21 3.49
N ASN A 142 6.46 6.98 3.77
CA ASN A 142 5.88 5.64 3.78
C ASN A 142 5.49 5.13 2.39
N LEU A 143 5.29 6.02 1.41
CA LEU A 143 4.81 5.65 0.08
C LEU A 143 5.65 4.54 -0.60
N PRO A 144 7.00 4.61 -0.64
CA PRO A 144 7.79 3.55 -1.26
C PRO A 144 7.53 2.16 -0.65
N ARG A 145 7.38 2.09 0.68
CA ARG A 145 7.08 0.85 1.39
C ARG A 145 5.67 0.35 1.11
N ALA A 146 4.70 1.26 0.93
CA ALA A 146 3.34 0.88 0.56
C ALA A 146 3.29 0.33 -0.87
N ILE A 147 3.97 1.00 -1.81
CA ILE A 147 4.11 0.50 -3.19
C ILE A 147 4.72 -0.90 -3.14
N ALA A 148 5.78 -1.10 -2.36
CA ALA A 148 6.46 -2.38 -2.29
C ALA A 148 5.58 -3.53 -1.75
N LYS A 149 4.60 -3.21 -0.89
CA LYS A 149 3.67 -4.18 -0.28
C LYS A 149 2.42 -4.45 -1.12
N ALA A 150 2.12 -3.61 -2.10
CA ALA A 150 0.92 -3.77 -2.93
C ALA A 150 1.16 -4.74 -4.10
N ASP A 151 0.11 -5.42 -4.56
CA ASP A 151 0.15 -6.14 -5.84
C ASP A 151 0.23 -5.15 -7.01
N SER A 152 -0.47 -4.01 -6.88
CA SER A 152 -0.39 -2.88 -7.82
C SER A 152 -0.61 -1.54 -7.11
N ALA A 153 -0.08 -0.48 -7.69
CA ALA A 153 -0.23 0.88 -7.21
C ALA A 153 -0.49 1.87 -8.36
N THR A 154 -1.56 2.65 -8.27
CA THR A 154 -1.79 3.81 -9.12
C THR A 154 -1.51 5.08 -8.33
N LEU A 155 -0.63 5.92 -8.88
CA LEU A 155 -0.28 7.22 -8.30
C LEU A 155 -1.06 8.33 -9.00
N TYR A 156 -1.63 9.23 -8.21
CA TYR A 156 -2.42 10.35 -8.70
C TYR A 156 -1.82 11.69 -8.28
N ASP A 157 -1.71 12.60 -9.23
CA ASP A 157 -1.37 14.00 -8.99
C ASP A 157 -2.63 14.86 -8.95
N SER A 158 -2.80 15.58 -7.85
CA SER A 158 -3.90 16.53 -7.64
C SER A 158 -3.39 17.97 -7.57
N SER A 159 -2.20 18.28 -8.07
CA SER A 159 -1.64 19.64 -8.02
C SER A 159 -2.24 20.60 -9.06
N GLY A 160 -2.82 20.06 -10.13
CA GLY A 160 -3.37 20.87 -11.22
C GLY A 160 -4.69 21.57 -10.89
N PRO A 161 -5.11 22.52 -11.75
CA PRO A 161 -6.44 23.13 -11.69
C PRO A 161 -7.55 22.19 -12.15
N ALA A 162 -7.20 21.15 -12.91
CA ALA A 162 -8.09 20.06 -13.30
C ALA A 162 -8.10 18.93 -12.26
N TYR A 163 -9.09 18.04 -12.38
CA TYR A 163 -9.30 16.88 -11.52
C TYR A 163 -8.03 16.06 -11.22
N THR A 164 -8.06 15.35 -10.09
CA THR A 164 -7.08 14.31 -9.74
C THR A 164 -6.85 13.37 -10.93
N ARG A 165 -5.62 13.30 -11.42
CA ARG A 165 -5.25 12.53 -12.62
C ARG A 165 -4.25 11.42 -12.29
N PRO A 166 -4.38 10.22 -12.88
CA PRO A 166 -3.34 9.21 -12.76
C PRO A 166 -2.07 9.71 -13.45
N VAL A 167 -0.92 9.47 -12.81
CA VAL A 167 0.40 9.85 -13.33
C VAL A 167 1.37 8.68 -13.43
N ALA A 168 1.10 7.58 -12.73
CA ALA A 168 1.85 6.34 -12.83
C ALA A 168 0.98 5.14 -12.47
N ASP A 169 1.23 4.02 -13.15
CA ASP A 169 0.75 2.69 -12.80
C ASP A 169 1.97 1.80 -12.55
N LEU A 170 2.02 1.21 -11.37
CA LEU A 170 3.16 0.46 -10.87
C LEU A 170 2.67 -0.94 -10.47
N ASP A 171 3.30 -1.97 -11.00
CA ASP A 171 3.08 -3.33 -10.54
C ASP A 171 4.42 -4.09 -10.56
N ARG A 172 4.36 -5.39 -10.32
CA ARG A 172 5.54 -6.27 -10.35
C ARG A 172 6.07 -6.47 -11.77
N GLU A 173 5.25 -6.29 -12.80
CA GLU A 173 5.69 -6.46 -14.18
C GLU A 173 6.38 -5.22 -14.75
N GLY A 174 6.14 -4.05 -14.16
CA GLY A 174 6.87 -2.83 -14.48
C GLY A 174 6.21 -1.55 -14.00
N PHE A 175 6.89 -0.44 -14.31
CA PHE A 175 6.42 0.90 -14.01
C PHE A 175 6.10 1.63 -15.31
N ALA A 176 4.87 2.12 -15.41
CA ALA A 176 4.41 3.00 -16.48
C ALA A 176 4.17 4.41 -15.93
N PHE A 177 4.66 5.42 -16.64
CA PHE A 177 4.50 6.82 -16.26
C PHE A 177 3.87 7.62 -17.40
N THR A 178 3.03 8.58 -17.05
CA THR A 178 2.65 9.62 -18.01
C THR A 178 3.85 10.51 -18.37
N GLU A 179 3.83 11.12 -19.55
CA GLU A 179 4.88 12.07 -19.99
C GLU A 179 5.11 13.20 -18.96
N THR A 180 4.04 13.61 -18.28
CA THR A 180 4.05 14.72 -17.30
C THR A 180 4.07 14.24 -15.85
N ALA A 181 4.49 13.00 -15.61
CA ALA A 181 4.58 12.45 -14.26
C ALA A 181 5.54 13.27 -13.38
N PRO A 182 5.10 13.74 -12.20
CA PRO A 182 5.89 14.61 -11.35
C PRO A 182 7.08 13.87 -10.71
N ALA A 183 8.11 14.63 -10.33
CA ALA A 183 9.34 14.08 -9.76
C ALA A 183 9.08 13.21 -8.51
N TRP A 184 8.13 13.61 -7.65
CA TRP A 184 7.79 12.84 -6.45
C TRP A 184 7.28 11.43 -6.77
N ALA A 185 6.53 11.26 -7.87
CA ALA A 185 5.99 9.96 -8.27
C ALA A 185 7.10 9.04 -8.80
N LYS A 186 7.99 9.58 -9.64
CA LYS A 186 9.16 8.85 -10.16
C LYS A 186 10.12 8.47 -9.03
N GLN A 187 10.34 9.39 -8.09
CA GLN A 187 11.19 9.12 -6.91
C GLN A 187 10.59 8.00 -6.05
N ALA A 188 9.30 8.07 -5.73
CA ALA A 188 8.65 7.05 -4.91
C ALA A 188 8.70 5.66 -5.55
N ALA A 189 8.49 5.56 -6.86
CA ALA A 189 8.62 4.31 -7.61
C ALA A 189 10.08 3.79 -7.61
N GLY A 190 11.06 4.68 -7.82
CA GLY A 190 12.48 4.32 -7.75
C GLY A 190 12.91 3.84 -6.36
N ASP A 191 12.39 4.46 -5.30
CA ASP A 191 12.63 4.06 -3.91
C ASP A 191 11.97 2.69 -3.62
N ALA A 192 10.76 2.45 -4.14
CA ALA A 192 10.08 1.16 -4.03
C ALA A 192 10.85 0.04 -4.75
N ALA A 193 11.34 0.30 -5.95
CA ALA A 193 12.19 -0.65 -6.68
C ALA A 193 13.47 -1.02 -5.92
N ARG A 194 14.06 -0.08 -5.16
CA ARG A 194 15.21 -0.39 -4.29
C ARG A 194 14.83 -1.29 -3.12
N ILE A 195 13.65 -1.10 -2.53
CA ILE A 195 13.12 -1.97 -1.47
C ILE A 195 12.98 -3.40 -2.00
N TRP A 196 12.29 -3.59 -3.12
CA TRP A 196 12.12 -4.91 -3.73
C TRP A 196 13.45 -5.60 -4.07
N LYS A 197 14.41 -4.86 -4.64
CA LYS A 197 15.74 -5.41 -4.94
C LYS A 197 16.47 -5.86 -3.68
N ALA A 198 16.36 -5.12 -2.60
CA ALA A 198 16.96 -5.47 -1.31
C ALA A 198 16.29 -6.72 -0.70
N GLU A 199 14.96 -6.81 -0.78
CA GLU A 199 14.19 -7.96 -0.32
C GLU A 199 14.55 -9.23 -1.13
N ALA A 200 14.58 -9.14 -2.45
CA ALA A 200 14.97 -10.24 -3.32
C ALA A 200 16.42 -10.71 -3.07
N ALA A 201 17.35 -9.77 -2.85
CA ALA A 201 18.72 -10.11 -2.49
C ALA A 201 18.80 -10.85 -1.14
N THR A 202 18.02 -10.42 -0.15
CA THR A 202 17.95 -11.07 1.17
C THR A 202 17.42 -12.50 1.04
N VAL A 203 16.34 -12.71 0.28
CA VAL A 203 15.77 -14.05 0.05
C VAL A 203 16.80 -14.99 -0.59
N LYS A 204 17.55 -14.50 -1.59
CA LYS A 204 18.61 -15.29 -2.25
C LYS A 204 19.78 -15.60 -1.32
N GLU A 205 20.15 -14.67 -0.46
CA GLU A 205 21.21 -14.89 0.54
C GLU A 205 20.81 -15.98 1.55
N GLU A 206 19.57 -15.94 2.05
CA GLU A 206 18.99 -16.97 2.92
C GLU A 206 18.91 -18.33 2.21
N SER A 207 18.41 -18.37 0.97
CA SER A 207 18.37 -19.58 0.14
C SER A 207 19.77 -20.19 -0.01
N ALA A 208 20.78 -19.37 -0.28
CA ALA A 208 22.16 -19.82 -0.43
C ALA A 208 22.77 -20.30 0.90
N ALA A 209 22.41 -19.69 2.03
CA ALA A 209 22.84 -20.14 3.36
C ALA A 209 22.25 -21.51 3.71
N MET A 210 20.95 -21.70 3.50
CA MET A 210 20.26 -22.98 3.67
C MET A 210 20.92 -24.08 2.84
N MET A 211 21.29 -23.81 1.59
CA MET A 211 21.94 -24.82 0.74
C MET A 211 23.35 -25.18 1.20
N ARG A 212 24.14 -24.23 1.71
CA ARG A 212 25.46 -24.54 2.26
C ARG A 212 25.37 -25.47 3.47
N GLU A 213 24.35 -25.29 4.31
CA GLU A 213 24.07 -26.17 5.45
C GLU A 213 23.66 -27.58 4.97
N ALA A 214 22.72 -27.66 4.02
CA ALA A 214 22.29 -28.93 3.44
C ALA A 214 23.44 -29.71 2.77
N GLU A 215 24.34 -29.04 2.06
CA GLU A 215 25.51 -29.66 1.45
C GLU A 215 26.50 -30.18 2.51
N ALA A 216 26.67 -29.45 3.63
CA ALA A 216 27.48 -29.90 4.74
C ALA A 216 26.87 -31.13 5.45
N ASP A 217 25.55 -31.14 5.65
CA ASP A 217 24.82 -32.27 6.22
C ASP A 217 24.90 -33.51 5.33
N HIS A 218 24.78 -33.34 4.02
CA HIS A 218 24.95 -34.44 3.08
C HIS A 218 26.38 -35.01 3.14
N ALA A 219 27.39 -34.15 3.21
CA ALA A 219 28.79 -34.57 3.35
C ALA A 219 29.06 -35.33 4.67
N GLN A 220 28.28 -35.05 5.71
CA GLN A 220 28.31 -35.78 6.99
C GLN A 220 27.46 -37.06 6.99
N GLY A 221 26.67 -37.29 5.94
CA GLY A 221 25.73 -38.42 5.86
C GLY A 221 24.45 -38.21 6.67
N ASN A 222 24.15 -36.99 7.11
CA ASN A 222 22.94 -36.65 7.85
C ASN A 222 21.69 -36.62 6.95
N ILE A 223 21.88 -36.35 5.65
CA ILE A 223 20.82 -36.40 4.62
C ILE A 223 21.30 -37.17 3.38
N THR A 224 20.35 -37.76 2.67
CA THR A 224 20.56 -38.50 1.43
C THR A 224 20.78 -37.58 0.23
N ALA A 225 21.28 -38.14 -0.87
CA ALA A 225 21.43 -37.39 -2.13
C ALA A 225 20.08 -36.98 -2.74
N GLU A 226 19.01 -37.74 -2.45
CA GLU A 226 17.64 -37.45 -2.90
C GLU A 226 17.08 -36.23 -2.14
N GLU A 227 17.20 -36.22 -0.82
CA GLU A 227 16.81 -35.07 0.02
C GLU A 227 17.57 -33.78 -0.37
N LEU A 228 18.87 -33.89 -0.70
CA LEU A 228 19.63 -32.75 -1.19
C LEU A 228 19.15 -32.26 -2.57
N ALA A 229 18.68 -33.16 -3.44
CA ALA A 229 18.15 -32.79 -4.75
C ALA A 229 16.81 -32.05 -4.62
N ASP A 230 15.92 -32.50 -3.73
CA ASP A 230 14.65 -31.83 -3.44
C ASP A 230 14.87 -30.41 -2.90
N LEU A 231 15.85 -30.23 -2.01
CA LEU A 231 16.22 -28.91 -1.48
C LEU A 231 16.75 -27.97 -2.59
N ARG A 232 17.47 -28.49 -3.58
CA ARG A 232 17.92 -27.70 -4.75
C ARG A 232 16.76 -27.26 -5.63
N GLU A 233 15.77 -28.12 -5.85
CA GLU A 233 14.56 -27.75 -6.61
C GLU A 233 13.74 -26.70 -5.85
N PHE A 234 13.62 -26.85 -4.52
CA PHE A 234 12.99 -25.87 -3.66
C PHE A 234 13.72 -24.52 -3.71
N GLN A 235 15.06 -24.52 -3.64
CA GLN A 235 15.88 -23.31 -3.77
C GLN A 235 15.64 -22.62 -5.12
N ALA A 236 15.69 -23.35 -6.23
CA ALA A 236 15.49 -22.79 -7.57
C ALA A 236 14.10 -22.15 -7.71
N THR A 237 13.07 -22.78 -7.15
CA THR A 237 11.71 -22.23 -7.11
C THR A 237 11.64 -20.94 -6.29
N ARG A 238 12.24 -20.93 -5.09
CA ARG A 238 12.28 -19.77 -4.19
C ARG A 238 13.03 -18.59 -4.81
N ASP A 239 14.19 -18.83 -5.41
CA ASP A 239 15.00 -17.77 -6.04
C ASP A 239 14.30 -17.20 -7.29
N SER A 240 13.66 -18.06 -8.09
CA SER A 240 12.82 -17.62 -9.21
C SER A 240 11.61 -16.81 -8.76
N GLN A 241 11.02 -17.14 -7.61
CA GLN A 241 9.95 -16.35 -7.02
C GLN A 241 10.47 -14.98 -6.52
N ALA A 242 11.62 -14.93 -5.86
CA ALA A 242 12.24 -13.69 -5.42
C ALA A 242 12.56 -12.73 -6.59
N ASP A 243 12.97 -13.27 -7.75
CA ASP A 243 13.18 -12.47 -8.95
C ASP A 243 11.89 -11.92 -9.55
N ARG A 244 10.80 -12.71 -9.50
CA ARG A 244 9.46 -12.27 -9.95
C ARG A 244 8.79 -11.30 -8.98
N ASP A 245 9.17 -11.35 -7.72
CA ASP A 245 8.72 -10.41 -6.69
C ASP A 245 9.50 -9.07 -6.74
N GLY A 246 10.51 -8.96 -7.61
CA GLY A 246 11.21 -7.72 -7.96
C GLY A 246 10.54 -6.93 -9.10
N PRO A 247 10.95 -5.66 -9.35
CA PRO A 247 10.39 -4.88 -10.45
C PRO A 247 10.82 -5.47 -11.78
N GLY A 248 9.85 -5.90 -12.60
CA GLY A 248 10.01 -5.93 -14.05
C GLY A 248 10.45 -4.54 -14.52
N GLY A 249 11.29 -4.47 -15.55
CA GLY A 249 11.93 -3.22 -15.98
C GLY A 249 10.95 -2.06 -16.24
N LEU A 250 11.49 -0.84 -16.36
CA LEU A 250 10.72 0.34 -16.78
C LEU A 250 10.00 0.03 -18.10
N ARG A 251 8.68 0.23 -18.14
CA ARG A 251 7.91 0.23 -19.39
C ARG A 251 7.69 1.70 -19.75
N GLU A 252 8.45 2.18 -20.73
CA GLU A 252 8.27 3.52 -21.31
C GLU A 252 7.00 3.59 -22.16
#